data_AF-A0A7W1U9R4-F1
#
_entry.id   AF-A0A7W1U9R4-F1
#
_cell.length_a   1.000
_cell.length_b   1.000
_cell.length_c   1.000
_cell.angle_alpha   90.00
_cell.angle_beta   90.00
_cell.angle_gamma   90.00
#
_symmetry.space_group_name_H-M   'P 1'
#
loop_
_entity.id
_entity.type
_entity.pdbx_description
1 polymer ?
#
loop_
_entity_poly.entity_id
_entity_poly.type
_entity_poly.pdbx_seq_one_letter_code
_entity_poly.pdbx_strand_id
1 'polypeptide(L)'
;MKGAAGYWFALPRLLARCSGREVRRAQWSRWEAYGLGWLVFGISCVSLGHALFAFVRPWPWRLLILLAIPFAVWIGCLIFYFVNWLLALLLRRLGLFSARTNNPLQSFMIISLVTLLAASLARGENGWLRSLGIFWCALVILNFLAAVVLKLAGKSE
;
A
#
# COMPACT_ATOMS: atom_id res chain seq x y z
N MET A 1 -18.86 -21.83 8.55
CA MET A 1 -18.03 -21.31 7.44
C MET A 1 -16.75 -20.72 8.04
N LYS A 2 -15.61 -21.41 7.92
CA LYS A 2 -14.31 -20.95 8.45
C LYS A 2 -13.82 -19.79 7.57
N GLY A 3 -14.06 -18.56 8.01
CA GLY A 3 -13.53 -17.36 7.36
C GLY A 3 -12.01 -17.36 7.47
N ALA A 4 -11.32 -17.81 6.42
CA ALA A 4 -9.88 -17.73 6.31
C ALA A 4 -9.46 -16.26 6.19
N ALA A 5 -9.31 -15.59 7.33
CA ALA A 5 -8.58 -14.33 7.40
C ALA A 5 -7.08 -14.65 7.25
N GLY A 6 -6.66 -14.88 6.01
CA GLY A 6 -5.26 -15.01 5.64
C GLY A 6 -4.51 -13.70 5.91
N TYR A 7 -3.20 -13.79 6.10
CA TYR A 7 -2.33 -12.61 6.08
C TYR A 7 -2.48 -11.93 4.73
N TRP A 8 -2.54 -10.61 4.71
CA TRP A 8 -2.62 -9.86 3.45
C TRP A 8 -1.29 -9.85 2.69
N PHE A 9 -0.16 -9.94 3.40
CA PHE A 9 1.19 -9.93 2.84
C PHE A 9 1.85 -11.30 2.88
N ALA A 10 2.72 -11.58 1.90
CA ALA A 10 3.44 -12.85 1.77
C ALA A 10 4.75 -12.86 2.59
N LEU A 11 5.39 -11.70 2.77
CA LEU A 11 6.64 -11.59 3.52
C LEU A 11 6.53 -12.07 4.99
N PRO A 12 5.54 -11.63 5.80
CA PRO A 12 5.44 -12.06 7.19
C PRO A 12 5.08 -13.54 7.30
N ARG A 13 4.32 -14.07 6.33
CA ARG A 13 4.00 -15.50 6.22
C ARG A 13 5.26 -16.35 6.01
N LEU A 14 6.15 -15.90 5.13
CA LEU A 14 7.41 -16.59 4.86
C LEU A 14 8.33 -16.55 6.08
N LEU A 15 8.48 -15.40 6.72
CA LEU A 15 9.28 -15.26 7.96
C LEU A 15 8.75 -16.13 9.10
N ALA A 16 7.44 -16.14 9.32
CA ALA A 16 6.82 -16.99 10.35
C ALA A 16 7.08 -18.48 10.12
N ARG A 17 7.05 -18.93 8.85
CA ARG A 17 7.40 -20.31 8.47
C ARG A 17 8.88 -20.61 8.70
N CYS A 18 9.78 -19.69 8.33
CA CYS A 18 11.22 -19.86 8.56
C CYS A 18 11.57 -19.93 10.05
N SER A 19 10.82 -19.25 10.92
CA SER A 19 11.02 -19.28 12.37
C SER A 19 10.36 -20.46 13.10
N GLY A 20 9.74 -21.41 12.37
CA GLY A 20 9.08 -22.58 12.95
C GLY A 20 7.87 -22.26 13.86
N ARG A 21 7.39 -21.01 13.85
CA ARG A 21 6.25 -20.59 14.68
C ARG A 21 4.95 -20.98 13.99
N GLU A 22 4.02 -21.55 14.76
CA GLU A 22 2.64 -21.66 14.30
C GLU A 22 2.11 -20.28 13.96
N VAL A 23 1.52 -20.20 12.78
CA VAL A 23 0.95 -18.98 12.23
C VAL A 23 -0.19 -18.53 13.16
N ARG A 24 0.09 -17.67 14.15
CA ARG A 24 -0.92 -17.03 15.02
C ARG A 24 -1.71 -16.01 14.18
N ARG A 25 -2.65 -16.54 13.39
CA ARG A 25 -3.31 -15.94 12.21
C ARG A 25 -4.09 -14.63 12.44
N ALA A 26 -4.50 -14.29 13.66
CA ALA A 26 -5.52 -13.24 13.86
C ALA A 26 -5.01 -11.89 14.40
N GLN A 27 -4.01 -11.86 15.28
CA GLN A 27 -3.55 -10.60 15.91
C GLN A 27 -2.58 -9.81 15.03
N TRP A 28 -1.62 -10.49 14.38
CA TRP A 28 -0.61 -9.83 13.55
C TRP A 28 -1.18 -9.29 12.22
N SER A 29 -2.23 -9.93 11.68
CA SER A 29 -2.90 -9.51 10.45
C SER A 29 -3.48 -8.08 10.53
N ARG A 30 -4.01 -7.67 11.70
CA ARG A 30 -4.50 -6.29 11.90
C ARG A 30 -3.36 -5.28 11.93
N TRP A 31 -2.29 -5.59 12.67
CA TRP A 31 -1.11 -4.73 12.77
C TRP A 31 -0.42 -4.55 11.41
N GLU A 32 -0.37 -5.59 10.59
CA GLU A 32 0.15 -5.52 9.22
C GLU A 32 -0.71 -4.62 8.34
N ALA A 33 -2.04 -4.75 8.41
CA ALA A 33 -2.97 -3.92 7.63
C ALA A 33 -2.90 -2.45 8.04
N TYR A 34 -2.88 -2.16 9.34
CA TYR A 34 -2.71 -0.79 9.83
C TYR A 34 -1.33 -0.24 9.47
N GLY A 35 -0.26 -1.01 9.73
CA GLY A 35 1.11 -0.60 9.44
C GLY A 35 1.31 -0.25 7.96
N LEU A 36 0.82 -1.09 7.05
CA LEU A 36 0.84 -0.76 5.62
C LEU A 36 0.00 0.47 5.31
N GLY A 37 -1.21 0.60 5.87
CA GLY A 37 -2.06 1.77 5.68
C GLY A 37 -1.35 3.07 6.07
N TRP A 38 -0.71 3.09 7.24
CA TRP A 38 0.11 4.21 7.70
C TRP A 38 1.28 4.49 6.77
N LEU A 39 1.93 3.45 6.24
CA LEU A 39 3.10 3.60 5.38
C LEU A 39 2.73 4.12 3.99
N VAL A 40 1.63 3.63 3.41
CA VAL A 40 1.01 4.12 2.17
C VAL A 40 0.61 5.59 2.32
N PHE A 41 -0.09 5.91 3.41
CA PHE A 41 -0.53 7.27 3.69
C PHE A 41 0.66 8.21 3.90
N GLY A 42 1.65 7.78 4.68
CA GLY A 42 2.87 8.53 4.96
C GLY A 42 3.68 8.85 3.71
N ILE A 43 3.94 7.85 2.84
CA ILE A 43 4.64 8.06 1.56
C ILE A 43 3.88 9.06 0.71
N SER A 44 2.55 8.91 0.61
CA SER A 44 1.72 9.81 -0.21
C SER A 44 1.77 11.26 0.30
N CYS A 45 1.69 11.46 1.62
CA CYS A 45 1.83 12.77 2.25
C CYS A 45 3.23 13.38 2.04
N VAL A 46 4.28 12.59 2.20
CA VAL A 46 5.67 13.05 2.01
C VAL A 46 5.93 13.41 0.55
N SER A 47 5.49 12.58 -0.39
CA SER A 47 5.58 12.87 -1.83
C SER A 47 4.85 14.15 -2.20
N LEU A 48 3.60 14.30 -1.78
CA LEU A 48 2.80 15.49 -2.08
C LEU A 48 3.37 16.74 -1.43
N GLY A 49 3.81 16.63 -0.17
CA GLY A 49 4.48 17.72 0.53
C GLY A 49 5.76 18.16 -0.17
N HIS A 50 6.62 17.21 -0.55
CA HIS A 50 7.85 17.53 -1.28
C HIS A 50 7.56 18.26 -2.60
N ALA A 51 6.55 17.82 -3.34
CA ALA A 51 6.14 18.47 -4.58
C ALA A 51 5.59 19.89 -4.35
N LEU A 52 4.73 20.09 -3.35
CA LEU A 52 4.08 21.38 -3.08
C LEU A 52 5.02 22.41 -2.42
N PHE A 53 5.95 21.97 -1.57
CA PHE A 53 6.90 22.87 -0.90
C PHE A 53 7.84 23.60 -1.86
N ALA A 54 8.09 23.03 -3.04
CA ALA A 54 8.86 23.69 -4.09
C ALA A 54 8.18 24.98 -4.61
N PHE A 55 6.85 25.05 -4.55
CA PHE A 55 6.06 26.17 -5.10
C PHE A 55 5.67 27.20 -4.04
N VAL A 56 5.76 26.88 -2.75
CA VAL A 56 5.27 27.74 -1.67
C VAL A 56 6.41 28.36 -0.86
N ARG A 57 6.68 29.64 -1.18
CA ARG A 57 7.74 30.45 -0.57
C ARG A 57 7.42 30.99 0.82
N PRO A 58 6.22 31.52 1.14
CA PRO A 58 6.00 32.16 2.43
C PRO A 58 5.79 31.13 3.55
N TRP A 59 6.50 31.31 4.67
CA TRP A 59 6.43 30.45 5.86
C TRP A 59 5.01 30.16 6.41
N PRO A 60 4.09 31.14 6.53
CA PRO A 60 2.75 30.84 7.06
C PRO A 60 1.93 29.91 6.15
N TRP A 61 2.12 30.00 4.82
CA TRP A 61 1.46 29.11 3.87
C TRP A 61 2.03 27.69 3.92
N ARG A 62 3.30 27.52 4.31
CA ARG A 62 3.91 26.21 4.52
C ARG A 62 3.25 25.43 5.66
N LEU A 63 2.94 26.12 6.75
CA LEU A 63 2.21 25.53 7.90
C LEU A 63 0.80 25.09 7.51
N LEU A 64 0.09 25.92 6.76
CA LEU A 64 -1.25 25.59 6.26
C LEU A 64 -1.22 24.35 5.34
N ILE A 65 -0.20 24.25 4.49
CA ILE A 65 -0.01 23.11 3.57
C ILE A 65 0.32 21.83 4.33
N LEU A 66 1.17 21.89 5.36
CA LEU A 66 1.44 20.75 6.23
C LEU A 66 0.16 20.19 6.87
N LEU A 67 -0.78 21.06 7.23
CA LEU A 67 -2.08 20.64 7.74
C LEU A 67 -2.99 20.11 6.63
N ALA A 68 -3.02 20.76 5.46
CA ALA A 68 -3.91 20.42 4.36
C ALA A 68 -3.53 19.12 3.63
N ILE A 69 -2.23 18.78 3.55
CA ILE A 69 -1.73 17.60 2.83
C ILE A 69 -2.35 16.29 3.35
N PRO A 70 -2.34 15.98 4.66
CA PRO A 70 -2.99 14.79 5.18
C PRO A 70 -4.47 14.68 4.78
N PHE A 71 -5.21 15.80 4.84
CA PHE A 71 -6.61 15.81 4.42
C PHE A 71 -6.77 15.59 2.91
N ALA A 72 -5.94 16.24 2.10
CA ALA A 72 -5.96 16.07 0.64
C ALA A 72 -5.63 14.62 0.24
N VAL A 73 -4.62 14.01 0.86
CA VAL A 73 -4.26 12.60 0.64
C VAL A 73 -5.39 11.69 1.10
N TRP A 74 -5.98 11.95 2.27
CA TRP A 74 -7.10 11.16 2.78
C TRP A 74 -8.32 11.21 1.85
N ILE A 75 -8.69 12.40 1.38
CA ILE A 75 -9.75 12.60 0.38
C ILE A 75 -9.39 11.90 -0.93
N GLY A 76 -8.14 12.03 -1.40
CA GLY A 76 -7.65 11.34 -2.59
C GLY A 76 -7.80 9.82 -2.47
N CYS A 77 -7.41 9.24 -1.33
CA CYS A 77 -7.61 7.82 -1.05
C CYS A 77 -9.09 7.42 -1.07
N LEU A 78 -9.99 8.25 -0.50
CA LEU A 78 -11.43 8.02 -0.55
C LEU A 78 -11.98 8.07 -1.98
N ILE A 79 -11.53 9.03 -2.79
CA ILE A 79 -11.91 9.11 -4.21
C ILE A 79 -11.43 7.87 -4.96
N PHE A 80 -10.18 7.45 -4.78
CA PHE A 80 -9.67 6.21 -5.38
C PHE A 80 -10.45 4.98 -4.93
N TYR A 81 -10.83 4.91 -3.65
CA TYR A 81 -11.68 3.85 -3.13
C TYR A 81 -13.04 3.83 -3.85
N PHE A 82 -13.65 5.01 -4.00
CA PHE A 82 -14.95 5.17 -4.66
C PHE A 82 -14.89 4.84 -6.16
N VAL A 83 -13.89 5.36 -6.89
CA VAL A 83 -13.67 5.06 -8.31
C VAL A 83 -13.45 3.56 -8.51
N ASN A 84 -12.64 2.91 -7.66
CA ASN A 84 -12.44 1.46 -7.73
C ASN A 84 -13.72 0.67 -7.46
N TRP A 85 -14.54 1.12 -6.51
CA TRP A 85 -15.84 0.53 -6.26
C TRP A 85 -16.76 0.67 -7.49
N LEU A 86 -16.76 1.83 -8.14
CA LEU A 86 -17.55 2.08 -9.35
C LEU A 86 -17.08 1.22 -10.53
N LEU A 87 -15.77 1.10 -10.75
CA LEU A 87 -15.19 0.20 -11.76
C LEU A 87 -15.59 -1.25 -11.51
N ALA A 88 -15.49 -1.71 -10.25
CA ALA A 88 -15.90 -3.06 -9.89
C ALA A 88 -17.40 -3.29 -10.14
N LEU A 89 -18.24 -2.29 -9.88
CA LEU A 89 -19.67 -2.35 -10.17
C LEU A 89 -19.95 -2.41 -11.69
N LEU A 90 -19.23 -1.61 -12.48
CA LEU A 90 -19.38 -1.56 -13.93
C LEU A 90 -18.96 -2.88 -14.60
N LEU A 91 -17.83 -3.44 -14.17
CA LEU A 91 -17.34 -4.72 -14.69
C LEU A 91 -18.25 -5.90 -14.28
N ARG A 92 -18.93 -5.82 -13.13
CA ARG A 92 -19.99 -6.78 -12.78
C ARG A 92 -21.20 -6.67 -13.70
N ARG A 93 -21.65 -5.44 -14.02
CA ARG A 93 -22.75 -5.23 -14.97
C ARG A 93 -22.44 -5.78 -16.36
N LEU A 94 -21.18 -5.74 -16.78
CA LEU A 94 -20.70 -6.31 -18.04
C LEU A 94 -20.52 -7.84 -18.00
N GLY A 95 -20.84 -8.51 -16.90
CA GLY A 95 -20.71 -9.98 -16.77
C GLY A 95 -19.26 -10.49 -16.67
N LEU A 96 -18.27 -9.59 -16.65
CA LEU A 96 -16.84 -9.93 -16.58
C LEU A 96 -16.41 -10.44 -15.21
N PHE A 97 -17.14 -10.10 -14.14
CA PHE A 97 -16.89 -10.59 -12.78
C PHE A 97 -18.17 -11.18 -12.17
N SER A 98 -18.17 -12.49 -11.89
CA SER A 98 -19.30 -13.18 -11.25
C SER A 98 -19.26 -13.13 -9.71
N ALA A 99 -18.10 -12.86 -9.11
CA ALA A 99 -17.94 -12.84 -7.66
C ALA A 99 -18.00 -11.42 -7.08
N ARG A 100 -18.37 -11.32 -5.79
CA ARG A 100 -18.12 -10.16 -4.93
C ARG A 100 -16.61 -9.94 -4.91
N THR A 101 -16.09 -9.24 -5.91
CA THR A 101 -14.67 -8.96 -6.10
C THR A 101 -14.11 -8.37 -4.82
N ASN A 102 -13.47 -9.26 -4.06
CA ASN A 102 -12.64 -8.93 -2.94
C ASN A 102 -11.53 -8.01 -3.47
N ASN A 103 -11.32 -6.90 -2.79
CA ASN A 103 -10.05 -6.53 -2.16
C ASN A 103 -8.71 -6.60 -2.95
N PRO A 104 -8.19 -7.73 -3.50
CA PRO A 104 -6.94 -7.80 -4.25
C PRO A 104 -6.71 -6.79 -5.39
N LEU A 105 -7.69 -6.54 -6.27
CA LEU A 105 -7.53 -5.58 -7.37
C LEU A 105 -7.33 -4.15 -6.84
N GLN A 106 -8.08 -3.81 -5.81
CA GLN A 106 -7.99 -2.51 -5.16
C GLN A 106 -6.64 -2.32 -4.46
N SER A 107 -6.18 -3.34 -3.72
CA SER A 107 -4.86 -3.30 -3.09
C SER A 107 -3.74 -3.25 -4.12
N PHE A 108 -3.88 -3.93 -5.26
CA PHE A 108 -2.91 -3.86 -6.34
C PHE A 108 -2.79 -2.45 -6.90
N MET A 109 -3.90 -1.80 -7.25
CA MET A 109 -3.87 -0.42 -7.77
C MET A 109 -3.25 0.57 -6.78
N ILE A 110 -3.63 0.49 -5.50
CA ILE A 110 -3.08 1.37 -4.45
C ILE A 110 -1.58 1.12 -4.28
N ILE A 111 -1.14 -0.14 -4.18
CA ILE A 111 0.27 -0.49 -4.04
C ILE A 111 1.06 -0.02 -5.27
N SER A 112 0.54 -0.21 -6.49
CA SER A 112 1.19 0.25 -7.72
C SER A 112 1.35 1.76 -7.76
N LEU A 113 0.31 2.53 -7.43
CA LEU A 113 0.35 3.99 -7.42
C LEU A 113 1.34 4.52 -6.37
N VAL A 114 1.33 3.95 -5.17
CA VAL A 114 2.28 4.32 -4.10
C VAL A 114 3.70 3.91 -4.47
N THR A 115 3.88 2.78 -5.16
CA THR A 115 5.20 2.34 -5.65
C THR A 115 5.75 3.29 -6.71
N LEU A 116 4.91 3.85 -7.58
CA LEU A 116 5.32 4.90 -8.52
C LEU A 116 5.76 6.17 -7.78
N LEU A 117 5.01 6.61 -6.78
CA LEU A 117 5.38 7.75 -5.95
C LEU A 117 6.69 7.50 -5.19
N ALA A 118 6.85 6.34 -4.57
CA ALA A 118 8.07 5.94 -3.89
C ALA A 118 9.27 5.85 -4.85
N ALA A 119 9.07 5.34 -6.07
CA ALA A 119 10.11 5.31 -7.09
C ALA A 119 10.53 6.72 -7.53
N SER A 120 9.60 7.67 -7.61
CA SER A 120 9.95 9.09 -7.84
C SER A 120 10.76 9.67 -6.68
N LEU A 121 10.42 9.37 -5.43
CA LEU A 121 11.20 9.79 -4.26
C LEU A 121 12.60 9.15 -4.26
N ALA A 122 12.72 7.88 -4.65
CA ALA A 122 13.99 7.15 -4.75
C ALA A 122 14.95 7.73 -5.80
N ARG A 123 14.43 8.45 -6.81
CA ARG A 123 15.21 9.15 -7.84
C ARG A 123 15.57 10.58 -7.44
N GLY A 124 15.00 11.11 -6.37
CA GLY A 124 15.27 12.47 -5.91
C GLY A 124 16.67 12.64 -5.30
N GLU A 125 17.14 13.88 -5.26
CA GLU A 125 18.47 14.25 -4.75
C GLU A 125 18.53 14.27 -3.21
N ASN A 126 17.38 14.41 -2.54
CA ASN A 126 17.31 14.43 -1.08
C ASN A 126 17.54 13.04 -0.49
N GLY A 127 18.67 12.84 0.19
CA GLY A 127 19.11 11.54 0.71
C GLY A 127 18.11 10.84 1.65
N TRP A 128 17.37 11.60 2.47
CA TRP A 128 16.33 11.02 3.33
C TRP A 128 15.16 10.51 2.48
N LEU A 129 14.58 11.37 1.63
CA LEU A 129 13.45 11.00 0.77
C LEU A 129 13.78 9.83 -0.15
N ARG A 130 15.02 9.82 -0.67
CA ARG A 130 15.55 8.73 -1.45
C ARG A 130 15.59 7.42 -0.67
N SER A 131 16.10 7.45 0.56
CA SER A 131 16.14 6.26 1.43
C SER A 131 14.75 5.70 1.72
N LEU A 132 13.77 6.58 1.93
CA LEU A 132 12.38 6.22 2.18
C LEU A 132 11.73 5.57 0.94
N GLY A 133 11.97 6.13 -0.25
CA GLY A 133 11.52 5.55 -1.52
C GLY A 133 12.15 4.18 -1.80
N ILE A 134 13.47 4.04 -1.59
CA ILE A 134 14.18 2.76 -1.76
C ILE A 134 13.65 1.72 -0.76
N PHE A 135 13.43 2.10 0.49
CA PHE A 135 12.88 1.22 1.52
C PHE A 135 11.51 0.66 1.13
N TRP A 136 10.60 1.50 0.63
CA TRP A 136 9.30 1.03 0.12
C TRP A 136 9.46 0.05 -1.05
N CYS A 137 10.26 0.41 -2.05
CA CYS A 137 10.49 -0.45 -3.21
C CYS A 137 11.08 -1.81 -2.79
N ALA A 138 12.03 -1.82 -1.85
CA ALA A 138 12.58 -3.04 -1.29
C ALA A 138 11.50 -3.89 -0.60
N LEU A 139 10.61 -3.29 0.21
CA LEU A 139 9.50 -4.01 0.83
C LEU A 139 8.55 -4.64 -0.19
N VAL A 140 8.21 -3.91 -1.26
CA VAL A 140 7.34 -4.43 -2.33
C VAL A 140 8.01 -5.59 -3.07
N ILE A 141 9.29 -5.45 -3.43
CA ILE A 141 10.08 -6.49 -4.11
C ILE A 141 10.19 -7.73 -3.23
N LEU A 142 10.58 -7.56 -1.96
CA LEU A 142 10.71 -8.67 -1.01
C LEU A 142 9.36 -9.37 -0.79
N ASN A 143 8.26 -8.62 -0.71
CA ASN A 143 6.93 -9.20 -0.59
C ASN A 143 6.51 -9.97 -1.84
N PHE A 144 6.84 -9.46 -3.03
CA PHE A 144 6.59 -10.17 -4.29
C PHE A 144 7.42 -11.45 -4.38
N LEU A 145 8.72 -11.39 -4.04
CA LEU A 145 9.60 -12.55 -3.95
C LEU A 145 9.04 -13.59 -2.97
N ALA A 146 8.60 -13.16 -1.79
CA ALA A 146 8.00 -14.06 -0.81
C ALA A 146 6.72 -14.72 -1.34
N ALA A 147 5.89 -13.99 -2.11
CA ALA A 147 4.71 -14.56 -2.73
C ALA A 147 5.08 -15.62 -3.78
N VAL A 148 6.11 -15.37 -4.60
CA VAL A 148 6.62 -16.32 -5.58
C VAL A 148 7.20 -17.56 -4.89
N VAL A 149 8.04 -17.39 -3.87
CA VAL A 149 8.63 -18.51 -3.11
C VAL A 149 7.55 -19.36 -2.44
N LEU A 150 6.55 -18.73 -1.80
CA LEU A 150 5.42 -19.47 -1.21
C LEU A 150 4.61 -20.24 -2.24
N LYS A 151 4.46 -19.69 -3.46
CA LYS A 151 3.75 -20.34 -4.57
C LYS A 151 4.56 -21.51 -5.15
N LEU A 152 5.87 -21.34 -5.35
CA LEU A 152 6.79 -22.39 -5.82
C LEU A 152 6.97 -23.51 -4.79
N ALA A 153 6.89 -23.19 -3.50
CA ALA A 153 6.91 -24.17 -2.41
C ALA A 153 5.61 -25.00 -2.29
N GLY A 154 4.69 -24.89 -3.25
CA GLY A 154 3.58 -25.84 -3.43
C GLY A 154 2.49 -25.82 -2.35
N LYS A 155 2.44 -24.81 -1.48
CA LYS A 155 1.42 -24.72 -0.41
C LYS A 155 0.69 -23.38 -0.45
N SER A 156 -0.11 -23.19 -1.51
CA SER A 156 -1.25 -22.28 -1.46
C SER A 156 -2.46 -23.02 -0.90
N GLU A 157 -2.71 -22.84 0.39
CA GLU A 157 -4.06 -22.96 0.96
C GLU A 157 -4.53 -21.56 1.34
#